data_AF-A0A0T7C0T9-F1
#
_entry.id   AF-A0A0T7C0T9-F1
#
_cell.length_a   1.000
_cell.length_b   1.000
_cell.length_c   1.000
_cell.angle_alpha   90.00
_cell.angle_beta   90.00
_cell.angle_gamma   90.00
#
_symmetry.space_group_name_H-M   'P 1'
#
loop_
_entity.id
_entity.type
_entity.pdbx_description
1 polymer ?
#
loop_
_entity_poly.entity_id
_entity_poly.type
_entity_poly.pdbx_seq_one_letter_code
_entity_poly.pdbx_strand_id
1 'polypeptide(L)' 'MTTDASNEEKSISLRILMPEKLKNQFKGICAMEGSNMSEMITQFVQRYVDDYETRRKTKK' A
#
# COMPACT_ATOMS: atom_id res chain seq x y z
N MET A 1 12.42 -34.63 6.38
CA MET A 1 13.00 -33.33 5.99
C MET A 1 12.26 -32.86 4.76
N THR A 2 11.37 -31.89 4.90
CA THR A 2 10.76 -31.18 3.78
C THR A 2 10.80 -29.70 4.12
N THR A 3 11.70 -29.00 3.45
CA THR A 3 11.91 -27.55 3.50
C THR A 3 10.70 -26.86 2.88
N ASP A 4 9.82 -26.35 3.75
CA ASP A 4 8.79 -25.40 3.35
C ASP A 4 9.44 -24.01 3.34
N ALA A 5 10.05 -23.67 2.20
CA ALA A 5 10.51 -22.30 1.92
C ALA A 5 9.34 -21.54 1.30
N SER A 6 8.25 -21.38 2.05
CA SER A 6 7.22 -20.41 1.70
C SER A 6 7.81 -19.03 1.97
N ASN A 7 8.29 -18.40 0.91
CA ASN A 7 8.62 -16.98 0.87
C ASN A 7 7.31 -16.16 0.96
N GLU A 8 6.53 -16.38 2.03
CA GLU A 8 5.44 -15.50 2.40
C GLU A 8 6.07 -14.15 2.67
N GLU A 9 5.83 -13.20 1.76
CA GLU A 9 6.27 -11.83 1.94
C GLU A 9 5.81 -11.36 3.31
N LYS A 10 6.79 -11.16 4.19
CA LYS A 10 6.54 -10.87 5.60
C LYS A 10 5.76 -9.57 5.70
N SER A 11 4.45 -9.69 5.88
CA SER A 11 3.57 -8.55 6.04
C SER A 11 3.92 -7.82 7.34
N ILE A 12 4.08 -6.50 7.25
CA ILE A 12 4.33 -5.63 8.41
C ILE A 12 3.11 -4.75 8.68
N SER A 13 2.86 -4.43 9.94
CA SER A 13 1.81 -3.48 10.31
C SER A 13 2.33 -2.05 10.26
N LEU A 14 1.55 -1.16 9.65
CA LEU A 14 1.83 0.27 9.59
C LEU A 14 0.78 1.03 10.40
N ARG A 15 1.22 1.77 11.42
CA ARG A 15 0.34 2.65 12.21
C ARG A 15 0.50 4.09 11.75
N ILE A 16 -0.60 4.71 11.32
CA ILE A 16 -0.63 6.06 10.77
C ILE A 16 -1.60 6.92 11.58
N LEU A 17 -1.22 8.17 11.84
CA LEU A 17 -2.12 9.20 12.34
C LEU A 17 -2.64 10.02 11.16
N MET A 18 -3.96 10.15 11.06
CA MET A 18 -4.61 10.95 10.03
C MET A 18 -5.87 11.62 10.57
N PRO A 19 -6.29 12.77 10.00
CA PRO A 19 -7.56 13.39 10.36
C PRO A 19 -8.72 12.42 10.16
N GLU A 20 -9.63 12.37 11.13
CA GLU A 20 -10.79 11.47 11.09
C GLU A 20 -11.64 11.65 9.83
N LYS A 21 -11.87 12.91 9.45
CA LYS A 21 -12.62 13.26 8.23
C LYS A 21 -11.99 12.63 6.98
N LEU A 22 -10.66 12.67 6.86
CA LEU A 22 -9.93 12.09 5.74
C LEU A 22 -10.05 10.57 5.72
N LYS A 23 -9.89 9.93 6.88
CA LYS A 23 -10.08 8.48 7.03
C LYS A 23 -11.47 8.05 6.59
N ASN A 24 -12.50 8.78 7.01
CA ASN A 24 -13.88 8.46 6.68
C ASN A 24 -14.19 8.63 5.19
N GLN A 25 -13.66 9.69 4.56
CA GLN A 25 -13.75 9.87 3.12
C GLN A 25 -13.06 8.73 2.36
N PHE A 26 -11.83 8.39 2.74
CA PHE A 26 -11.07 7.31 2.14
C PHE A 26 -11.78 5.95 2.27
N LYS A 27 -12.31 5.65 3.47
CA LYS A 27 -13.12 4.44 3.70
C LYS A 27 -14.36 4.39 2.80
N GLY A 28 -15.05 5.52 2.64
CA GLY A 28 -16.22 5.63 1.76
C GLY A 28 -15.87 5.28 0.30
N ILE A 29 -14.77 5.83 -0.21
CA ILE A 29 -14.28 5.54 -1.56
C ILE A 29 -13.93 4.06 -1.72
N CYS A 30 -13.17 3.48 -0.77
CA CYS A 30 -12.81 2.07 -0.81
C CYS A 30 -14.07 1.17 -0.88
N ALA A 31 -15.10 1.49 -0.10
CA ALA A 31 -16.36 0.76 -0.12
C ALA A 31 -17.09 0.86 -1.46
N MET A 32 -17.08 2.03 -2.10
CA MET A 32 -17.68 2.23 -3.43
C MET A 32 -16.94 1.45 -4.52
N GLU A 33 -15.63 1.33 -4.41
CA GLU A 33 -14.77 0.60 -5.36
C GLU A 33 -14.68 -0.90 -5.06
N GLY A 34 -15.38 -1.39 -4.02
CA GLY A 34 -15.33 -2.80 -3.61
C GLY A 34 -13.94 -3.25 -3.12
N SER A 35 -13.08 -2.31 -2.72
CA SER A 35 -11.70 -2.55 -2.31
C SER A 35 -11.54 -2.38 -0.80
N ASN A 36 -10.55 -3.05 -0.22
CA ASN A 36 -10.25 -2.84 1.20
C ASN A 36 -9.20 -1.73 1.40
N MET A 37 -9.24 -1.08 2.58
CA MET A 37 -8.34 0.04 2.89
C MET A 37 -6.86 -0.36 2.83
N SER A 38 -6.52 -1.59 3.22
CA SER A 38 -5.13 -2.06 3.27
C SER A 38 -4.57 -2.19 1.86
N GLU A 39 -5.31 -2.82 0.95
CA GLU A 39 -4.97 -2.99 -0.46
C GLU A 39 -4.76 -1.63 -1.12
N MET A 40 -5.68 -0.68 -0.91
CA MET A 40 -5.56 0.65 -1.49
C MET A 40 -4.34 1.41 -0.97
N ILE A 41 -4.04 1.32 0.33
CA ILE A 41 -2.84 1.94 0.90
C ILE A 41 -1.58 1.28 0.32
N THR A 42 -1.53 -0.06 0.24
CA THR A 42 -0.40 -0.79 -0.34
C THR A 42 -0.18 -0.39 -1.80
N GLN A 43 -1.24 -0.33 -2.60
CA GLN A 43 -1.15 0.11 -4.00
C GLN A 43 -0.69 1.56 -4.11
N PHE A 44 -1.20 2.45 -3.25
CA PHE A 44 -0.78 3.84 -3.22
C PHE A 44 0.72 3.98 -2.93
N VAL A 45 1.22 3.27 -1.92
CA VAL A 45 2.64 3.26 -1.55
C VAL A 45 3.49 2.69 -2.69
N GLN A 46 3.07 1.57 -3.30
CA GLN A 46 3.77 0.96 -4.43
C GLN A 46 3.91 1.94 -5.60
N ARG A 47 2.80 2.56 -6.03
CA ARG A 47 2.81 3.57 -7.10
C ARG A 47 3.73 4.74 -6.78
N TYR A 48 3.71 5.23 -5.53
CA TYR A 48 4.58 6.32 -5.12
C TYR A 48 6.07 5.96 -5.25
N VAL A 49 6.45 4.74 -4.86
CA VAL A 49 7.84 4.23 -4.99
C VAL A 49 8.22 4.07 -6.45
N ASP A 50 7.37 3.45 -7.27
CA ASP A 50 7.62 3.23 -8.70
C ASP A 50 7.79 4.54 -9.46
N ASP A 51 6.92 5.52 -9.19
CA ASP A 51 6.98 6.85 -9.77
C ASP A 51 8.26 7.58 -9.34
N TYR A 52 8.68 7.41 -8.08
CA TYR A 52 9.90 8.02 -7.56
C TYR A 52 11.15 7.43 -8.24
N GLU A 53 11.25 6.11 -8.34
CA GLU A 53 12.37 5.43 -8.99
C GLU A 53 12.43 5.76 -10.49
N THR A 54 11.28 5.84 -11.15
CA THR A 54 11.20 6.26 -12.56
C THR A 54 11.76 7.67 -12.76
N ARG A 55 11.34 8.65 -11.93
CA ARG A 55 11.87 10.03 -11.97
C ARG A 55 13.36 10.11 -11.68
N ARG A 56 13.88 9.23 -10.81
CA ARG A 56 15.30 9.17 -10.47
C ARG A 56 16.13 8.63 -11.63
N LYS A 57 15.67 7.58 -12.32
CA LYS A 57 16.38 6.95 -13.45
C LYS A 57 16.46 7.85 -14.68
N THR A 58 15.48 8.72 -14.92
CA THR A 58 15.48 9.67 -16.05
C THR A 58 16.44 10.85 -15.88
N LYS A 59 17.02 11.05 -14.69
CA LYS A 59 18.02 12.10 -14.41
C LYS A 59 19.47 11.60 -14.49
N LYS A 60 19.69 10.32 -14.81
CA LYS A 60 21.02 9.72 -15.04
C LYS A 60 21.23 9.52 -16.53
#